data_AF-A0A0C3FLV4-F1
#
_entry.id   AF-A0A0C3FLV4-F1
#
_cell.length_a   1.000
_cell.length_b   1.000
_cell.length_c   1.000
_cell.angle_alpha   90.00
_cell.angle_beta   90.00
_cell.angle_gamma   90.00
#
_symmetry.space_group_name_H-M   'P 1'
#
loop_
_entity.id
_entity.type
_entity.pdbx_description
1 polymer ?
#
loop_
_entity_poly.entity_id
_entity_poly.type
_entity_poly.pdbx_seq_one_letter_code
_entity_poly.pdbx_strand_id
1 'polypeptide(L)'
;MAYVKGCIAESFKTDLFVIWSEDNSEKLIIRCRVLGGADKDDDDGMDAIEEEDILRHLENAILNSVSLRGVKDIKRVFLLEHDKVTVSDEGTIEARKEKELVLETNGVNLKTIMCIDGIDFRRTYSNSCVEVFNVLGIKAARGAIMRELQGVIEFDGSYVNYRHLALLCDLTTHRGSLMAITRHGINRADTRALMSFKETVEILMEAAAVGEKDDRHVAENVMFGQMAPTGTGPFEVALDIDMLKDAIVDHCLPVQSMLAAQVDGGMTPGQVAMTPYDSNTSGGISMHSKPTRRY
;
A
#
# COMPACT_ATOMS: atom_id res chain seq x y z
N MET A 1 -33.82 -23.86 -19.48
CA MET A 1 -33.95 -24.70 -18.27
C MET A 1 -33.00 -25.89 -18.19
N ALA A 2 -32.70 -26.57 -19.31
CA ALA A 2 -31.80 -27.73 -19.31
C ALA A 2 -30.41 -27.44 -18.71
N TYR A 3 -29.85 -26.24 -18.97
CA TYR A 3 -28.55 -25.82 -18.42
C TYR A 3 -28.55 -25.77 -16.89
N VAL A 4 -29.58 -25.17 -16.28
CA VAL A 4 -29.72 -25.05 -14.82
C VAL A 4 -29.79 -26.44 -14.18
N LYS A 5 -30.56 -27.36 -14.79
CA LYS A 5 -30.60 -28.76 -14.36
C LYS A 5 -29.23 -29.44 -14.45
N GLY A 6 -28.46 -29.16 -15.50
CA GLY A 6 -27.08 -29.64 -15.65
C GLY A 6 -26.19 -29.24 -14.47
N CYS A 7 -26.19 -27.95 -14.13
CA CYS A 7 -25.39 -27.42 -13.01
C CYS A 7 -25.79 -28.03 -11.65
N ILE A 8 -27.10 -28.20 -11.39
CA ILE A 8 -27.58 -28.82 -10.15
C ILE A 8 -27.18 -30.30 -10.10
N ALA A 9 -27.37 -31.04 -11.19
CA ALA A 9 -27.00 -32.46 -11.26
C ALA A 9 -25.49 -32.68 -11.13
N GLU A 10 -24.66 -31.77 -11.64
CA GLU A 10 -23.21 -31.83 -11.48
C GLU A 10 -22.77 -31.57 -10.03
N SER A 11 -23.45 -30.64 -9.35
CA SER A 11 -23.15 -30.29 -7.95
C SER A 11 -23.52 -31.40 -6.96
N PHE A 12 -24.64 -32.09 -7.17
CA PHE A 12 -25.18 -33.11 -6.26
C PHE A 12 -25.07 -34.55 -6.79
N LYS A 13 -24.45 -34.75 -7.97
CA LYS A 13 -24.18 -36.04 -8.62
C LYS A 13 -25.38 -36.99 -8.62
N THR A 14 -25.32 -38.05 -7.81
CA THR A 14 -26.28 -39.16 -7.77
C THR A 14 -27.34 -39.04 -6.70
N ASP A 15 -27.24 -38.04 -5.82
CA ASP A 15 -28.10 -37.98 -4.62
C ASP A 15 -29.45 -37.30 -4.92
N LEU A 16 -29.54 -36.64 -6.08
CA LEU A 16 -30.67 -35.82 -6.46
C LEU A 16 -31.23 -36.23 -7.84
N PHE A 17 -32.51 -36.58 -7.88
CA PHE A 17 -33.26 -36.76 -9.12
C PHE A 17 -33.97 -35.45 -9.50
N VAL A 18 -33.56 -34.84 -10.60
CA VAL A 18 -34.03 -33.51 -11.03
C VAL A 18 -34.90 -33.60 -12.28
N ILE A 19 -36.14 -33.11 -12.18
CA ILE A 19 -37.10 -32.98 -13.29
C ILE A 19 -37.31 -31.48 -13.55
N TRP A 20 -37.31 -31.05 -14.81
CA TRP A 20 -37.48 -29.64 -15.18
C TRP A 20 -38.56 -29.47 -16.25
N SER A 21 -39.23 -28.32 -16.28
CA SER A 21 -40.11 -27.95 -17.39
C SER A 21 -39.32 -27.37 -18.57
N GLU A 22 -39.85 -27.55 -19.78
CA GLU A 22 -39.28 -26.94 -20.98
C GLU A 22 -39.49 -25.42 -21.01
N ASP A 23 -38.63 -24.74 -21.78
CA ASP A 23 -38.62 -23.27 -21.88
C ASP A 23 -39.91 -22.69 -22.52
N ASN A 24 -40.74 -23.54 -23.15
CA ASN A 24 -42.04 -23.17 -23.70
C ASN A 24 -43.21 -23.27 -22.70
N SER A 25 -42.96 -23.72 -21.46
CA SER A 25 -44.00 -23.82 -20.44
C SER A 25 -44.33 -22.45 -19.83
N GLU A 26 -45.61 -22.19 -19.52
CA GLU A 26 -46.04 -20.96 -18.83
C GLU A 26 -45.35 -20.76 -17.47
N LYS A 27 -45.03 -21.87 -16.78
CA LYS A 27 -44.33 -21.85 -15.51
C LYS A 27 -43.06 -22.69 -15.60
N LEU A 28 -41.97 -22.01 -15.34
CA LEU A 28 -40.64 -22.57 -15.26
C LEU A 28 -40.42 -23.20 -13.89
N ILE A 29 -40.49 -24.54 -13.82
CA ILE A 29 -40.49 -25.32 -12.57
C ILE A 29 -39.39 -26.37 -12.63
N ILE A 30 -38.61 -26.45 -11.56
CA ILE A 30 -37.67 -27.55 -11.32
C ILE A 30 -38.15 -28.30 -10.08
N ARG A 31 -38.32 -29.61 -10.19
CA ARG A 31 -38.65 -30.50 -9.08
C ARG A 31 -37.46 -31.39 -8.79
N CYS A 32 -36.93 -31.26 -7.58
CA CYS A 32 -35.83 -32.08 -7.08
C CYS A 32 -36.39 -33.12 -6.10
N ARG A 33 -36.00 -34.39 -6.27
CA ARG A 33 -36.27 -35.46 -5.31
C ARG A 33 -34.95 -35.99 -4.78
N VAL A 34 -34.85 -36.13 -3.46
CA VAL A 34 -33.72 -36.81 -2.83
C VAL A 34 -33.87 -38.31 -3.09
N LEU A 35 -32.81 -38.96 -3.54
CA LEU A 35 -32.76 -40.40 -3.67
C LEU A 35 -32.34 -40.98 -2.32
N GLY A 36 -33.32 -41.42 -1.52
CA GLY A 36 -33.06 -42.18 -0.30
C GLY A 36 -32.52 -43.57 -0.66
N GLY A 37 -31.41 -43.97 -0.05
CA GLY A 37 -30.95 -45.36 -0.10
C GLY A 37 -32.03 -46.25 0.52
N ALA A 38 -32.38 -47.34 -0.16
CA ALA A 38 -33.46 -48.26 0.23
C ALA A 38 -33.18 -49.09 1.50
N ASP A 39 -32.32 -48.62 2.40
CA ASP A 39 -31.84 -49.33 3.59
C ASP A 39 -32.03 -48.48 4.86
N LYS A 40 -33.27 -48.16 5.21
CA LYS A 40 -33.66 -47.91 6.62
C LYS A 40 -35.08 -48.42 6.83
N ASP A 41 -35.16 -49.47 7.64
CA ASP A 41 -36.38 -50.10 8.12
C ASP A 41 -37.27 -49.08 8.86
N ASP A 42 -38.58 -49.20 8.64
CA ASP A 42 -39.65 -48.41 9.22
C ASP A 42 -39.58 -48.38 10.78
N ASP A 43 -39.28 -47.21 11.39
CA ASP A 43 -39.58 -46.95 12.81
C ASP A 43 -40.06 -45.51 13.04
N ASP A 44 -41.39 -45.38 13.16
CA ASP A 44 -42.18 -44.41 13.91
C ASP A 44 -41.70 -42.95 14.08
N GLY A 45 -42.27 -42.04 13.26
CA GLY A 45 -42.78 -40.71 13.67
C GLY A 45 -41.78 -39.62 14.08
N MET A 46 -40.56 -39.96 14.46
CA MET A 46 -39.46 -39.04 14.76
C MET A 46 -38.69 -38.65 13.49
N ASP A 47 -38.71 -39.51 12.47
CA ASP A 47 -38.02 -39.36 11.18
C ASP A 47 -38.58 -38.25 10.29
N ALA A 48 -39.88 -37.92 10.39
CA ALA A 48 -40.50 -36.90 9.54
C ALA A 48 -39.98 -35.47 9.83
N ILE A 49 -39.59 -35.21 11.08
CA ILE A 49 -38.99 -33.93 11.49
C ILE A 49 -37.55 -33.84 10.93
N GLU A 50 -36.82 -34.95 10.90
CA GLU A 50 -35.49 -35.02 10.31
C GLU A 50 -35.53 -34.82 8.79
N GLU A 51 -36.53 -35.34 8.09
CA GLU A 51 -36.70 -35.14 6.64
C GLU A 51 -36.99 -33.68 6.25
N GLU A 52 -37.85 -32.97 6.98
CA GLU A 52 -38.10 -31.54 6.73
C GLU A 52 -36.83 -30.70 6.92
N ASP A 53 -36.06 -30.99 7.97
CA ASP A 53 -34.80 -30.32 8.22
C ASP A 53 -33.78 -30.63 7.12
N ILE A 54 -33.72 -31.87 6.62
CA ILE A 54 -32.86 -32.23 5.48
C ILE A 54 -33.25 -31.44 4.22
N LEU A 55 -34.54 -31.33 3.91
CA LEU A 55 -35.01 -30.56 2.74
C LEU A 55 -34.66 -29.08 2.87
N ARG A 56 -34.77 -28.51 4.08
CA ARG A 56 -34.40 -27.11 4.33
C ARG A 56 -32.89 -26.88 4.23
N HIS A 57 -32.08 -27.85 4.68
CA HIS A 57 -30.62 -27.80 4.49
C HIS A 57 -30.26 -27.93 3.01
N LEU A 58 -30.93 -28.80 2.27
CA LEU A 58 -30.73 -28.98 0.83
C LEU A 58 -31.12 -27.72 0.05
N GLU A 59 -32.24 -27.07 0.39
CA GLU A 59 -32.66 -25.80 -0.20
C GLU A 59 -31.55 -24.75 -0.02
N ASN A 60 -31.08 -24.57 1.21
CA ASN A 60 -29.99 -23.65 1.53
C ASN A 60 -28.68 -24.03 0.80
N ALA A 61 -28.40 -25.32 0.66
CA ALA A 61 -27.24 -25.80 -0.07
C ALA A 61 -27.34 -25.49 -1.56
N ILE A 62 -28.49 -25.76 -2.20
CA ILE A 62 -28.70 -25.46 -3.62
C ILE A 62 -28.57 -23.95 -3.87
N LEU A 63 -29.18 -23.12 -3.03
CA LEU A 63 -29.16 -21.67 -3.20
C LEU A 63 -27.76 -21.06 -3.02
N ASN A 64 -26.94 -21.61 -2.11
CA ASN A 64 -25.63 -21.02 -1.79
C ASN A 64 -24.46 -21.65 -2.56
N SER A 65 -24.53 -22.94 -2.88
CA SER A 65 -23.40 -23.68 -3.47
C SER A 65 -23.46 -23.76 -5.00
N VAL A 66 -24.66 -23.78 -5.59
CA VAL A 66 -24.81 -23.98 -7.04
C VAL A 66 -24.55 -22.68 -7.77
N SER A 67 -23.35 -22.55 -8.33
CA SER A 67 -23.03 -21.47 -9.27
C SER A 67 -23.49 -21.87 -10.68
N LEU A 68 -24.39 -21.10 -11.28
CA LEU A 68 -24.87 -21.35 -12.65
C LEU A 68 -23.85 -20.90 -13.70
N ARG A 69 -23.45 -19.63 -13.62
CA ARG A 69 -22.43 -18.98 -14.46
C ARG A 69 -21.82 -17.81 -13.70
N GLY A 70 -20.67 -17.37 -14.17
CA GLY A 70 -19.98 -16.20 -13.67
C GLY A 70 -18.72 -16.55 -12.90
N VAL A 71 -18.07 -15.51 -12.42
CA VAL A 71 -16.84 -15.60 -11.67
C VAL A 71 -17.16 -15.39 -10.20
N LYS A 72 -16.54 -16.21 -9.34
CA LYS A 72 -16.68 -16.07 -7.89
C LYS A 72 -16.26 -14.67 -7.45
N ASP A 73 -16.96 -14.11 -6.47
CA ASP A 73 -16.70 -12.79 -5.88
C ASP A 73 -17.03 -11.57 -6.78
N ILE A 74 -17.53 -11.80 -8.02
CA ILE A 74 -18.09 -10.75 -8.88
C ILE A 74 -19.62 -10.76 -8.77
N LYS A 75 -20.19 -9.69 -8.22
CA LYS A 75 -21.65 -9.60 -7.98
C LYS A 75 -22.41 -9.05 -9.17
N ARG A 76 -21.87 -8.00 -9.81
CA ARG A 76 -22.52 -7.28 -10.91
C ARG A 76 -21.48 -6.79 -11.89
N VAL A 77 -21.87 -6.68 -13.15
CA VAL A 77 -21.02 -6.15 -14.23
C VAL A 77 -21.81 -5.08 -14.97
N PHE A 78 -21.18 -3.95 -15.21
CA PHE A 78 -21.72 -2.82 -15.96
C PHE A 78 -20.95 -2.68 -17.28
N LEU A 79 -21.67 -2.33 -18.33
CA LEU A 79 -21.09 -2.05 -19.64
C LEU A 79 -21.00 -0.54 -19.81
N LEU A 80 -19.80 -0.04 -20.09
CA LEU A 80 -19.51 1.39 -20.26
C LEU A 80 -18.78 1.62 -21.58
N GLU A 81 -19.03 2.77 -22.20
CA GLU A 81 -18.28 3.23 -23.35
C GLU A 81 -17.10 4.10 -22.89
N HIS A 82 -15.88 3.73 -23.28
CA HIS A 82 -14.68 4.56 -23.08
C HIS A 82 -14.12 5.04 -24.42
N ASP A 83 -13.56 6.25 -24.41
CA ASP A 83 -12.84 6.79 -25.56
C ASP A 83 -11.50 6.07 -25.71
N LYS A 84 -11.28 5.43 -26.86
CA LYS A 84 -10.07 4.68 -27.16
C LYS A 84 -9.03 5.60 -27.79
N VAL A 85 -7.85 5.62 -27.20
CA VAL A 85 -6.69 6.33 -27.77
C VAL A 85 -6.07 5.47 -28.85
N THR A 86 -6.13 5.95 -30.10
CA THR A 86 -5.51 5.31 -31.27
C THR A 86 -4.45 6.22 -31.87
N VAL A 87 -3.42 5.61 -32.46
CA VAL A 87 -2.39 6.34 -33.21
C VAL A 87 -2.67 6.10 -34.68
N SER A 88 -2.92 7.17 -35.44
CA SER A 88 -3.15 7.08 -36.88
C SER A 88 -1.85 6.72 -37.62
N ASP A 89 -1.97 6.25 -38.86
CA ASP A 89 -0.81 5.93 -39.71
C ASP A 89 0.11 7.14 -39.97
N GLU A 90 -0.41 8.36 -39.81
CA GLU A 90 0.33 9.64 -39.90
C GLU A 90 1.06 10.01 -38.59
N GLY A 91 0.94 9.20 -37.54
CA GLY A 91 1.60 9.43 -36.23
C GLY A 91 0.84 10.36 -35.28
N THR A 92 -0.35 10.83 -35.65
CA THR A 92 -1.20 11.68 -34.81
C THR A 92 -1.93 10.84 -33.74
N ILE A 93 -2.01 11.34 -32.51
CA ILE A 93 -2.75 10.70 -31.41
C ILE A 93 -4.22 11.16 -31.48
N GLU A 94 -5.11 10.23 -31.80
CA GLU A 94 -6.55 10.49 -31.91
C GLU A 94 -7.28 9.82 -30.73
N ALA A 95 -7.57 10.62 -29.71
CA ALA A 95 -8.12 10.13 -28.43
C ALA A 95 -9.66 10.01 -28.39
N ARG A 96 -10.38 10.33 -29.49
CA ARG A 96 -11.87 10.42 -29.48
C ARG A 96 -12.57 9.90 -30.73
N LYS A 97 -11.85 9.24 -31.65
CA LYS A 97 -12.47 8.74 -32.89
C LYS A 97 -13.21 7.42 -32.69
N GLU A 98 -12.65 6.53 -31.87
CA GLU A 98 -13.23 5.22 -31.59
C GLU A 98 -13.65 5.15 -30.12
N LYS A 99 -14.84 4.59 -29.90
CA LYS A 99 -15.28 4.17 -28.57
C LYS A 99 -15.09 2.68 -28.43
N GLU A 100 -14.61 2.25 -27.29
CA GLU A 100 -14.53 0.85 -26.90
C GLU A 100 -15.50 0.54 -25.75
N LEU A 101 -16.02 -0.67 -25.74
CA LEU A 101 -16.88 -1.16 -24.66
C LEU A 101 -16.01 -1.78 -23.58
N VAL A 102 -16.11 -1.24 -22.36
CA VAL A 102 -15.39 -1.70 -21.17
C VAL A 102 -16.39 -2.28 -20.18
N LEU A 103 -15.98 -3.34 -19.50
CA LEU A 103 -16.75 -3.98 -18.44
C LEU A 103 -16.23 -3.52 -17.08
N GLU A 104 -17.09 -2.89 -16.28
CA GLU A 104 -16.80 -2.57 -14.88
C GLU A 104 -17.46 -3.57 -13.95
N THR A 105 -16.69 -4.14 -13.03
CA THR A 105 -17.16 -5.19 -12.13
C THR A 105 -17.34 -4.68 -10.70
N ASN A 106 -18.44 -5.05 -10.05
CA ASN A 106 -18.59 -4.92 -8.60
C ASN A 106 -18.12 -6.23 -7.93
N GLY A 107 -16.88 -6.22 -7.48
CA GLY A 107 -16.18 -7.40 -6.95
C GLY A 107 -14.74 -7.43 -7.40
N VAL A 108 -13.95 -8.31 -6.80
CA VAL A 108 -12.51 -8.46 -7.07
C VAL A 108 -12.17 -9.93 -7.28
N ASN A 109 -11.74 -10.28 -8.49
CA ASN A 109 -11.18 -11.60 -8.80
C ASN A 109 -10.33 -11.56 -10.08
N LEU A 110 -9.32 -10.69 -10.09
CA LEU A 110 -8.43 -10.40 -11.21
C LEU A 110 -7.80 -11.67 -11.80
N LYS A 111 -7.39 -12.62 -10.94
CA LYS A 111 -6.73 -13.85 -11.36
C LYS A 111 -7.56 -14.68 -12.34
N THR A 112 -8.85 -14.82 -12.06
CA THR A 112 -9.75 -15.63 -12.90
C THR A 112 -10.21 -14.84 -14.12
N ILE A 113 -10.49 -13.54 -13.97
CA ILE A 113 -10.89 -12.65 -15.07
C ILE A 113 -9.84 -12.65 -16.19
N MET A 114 -8.55 -12.55 -15.84
CA MET A 114 -7.47 -12.53 -16.83
C MET A 114 -7.35 -13.83 -17.66
N CYS A 115 -7.94 -14.93 -17.19
CA CYS A 115 -7.91 -16.22 -17.88
C CYS A 115 -9.12 -16.46 -18.80
N ILE A 116 -10.10 -15.54 -18.82
CA ILE A 116 -11.31 -15.68 -19.62
C ILE A 116 -11.00 -15.31 -21.07
N ASP A 117 -11.44 -16.17 -22.00
CA ASP A 117 -11.28 -15.92 -23.42
C ASP A 117 -12.08 -14.69 -23.88
N GLY A 118 -11.48 -13.88 -24.74
CA GLY A 118 -12.03 -12.59 -25.19
C GLY A 118 -11.74 -11.39 -24.26
N ILE A 119 -11.08 -11.58 -23.11
CA ILE A 119 -10.65 -10.47 -22.24
C ILE A 119 -9.19 -10.08 -22.54
N ASP A 120 -8.93 -8.78 -22.69
CA ASP A 120 -7.56 -8.25 -22.83
C ASP A 120 -6.85 -8.19 -21.45
N PHE A 121 -6.09 -9.23 -21.15
CA PHE A 121 -5.31 -9.34 -19.91
C PHE A 121 -4.26 -8.22 -19.74
N ARG A 122 -3.82 -7.55 -20.81
CA ARG A 122 -2.78 -6.50 -20.70
C ARG A 122 -3.33 -5.19 -20.17
N ARG A 123 -4.61 -4.93 -20.42
CA ARG A 123 -5.30 -3.68 -20.06
C ARG A 123 -6.28 -3.85 -18.89
N THR A 124 -6.54 -5.09 -18.48
CA THR A 124 -7.39 -5.38 -17.31
C THR A 124 -6.77 -4.79 -16.03
N TYR A 125 -7.59 -4.13 -15.23
CA TYR A 125 -7.17 -3.42 -14.02
C TYR A 125 -8.09 -3.75 -12.83
N SER A 126 -7.54 -3.71 -11.62
CA SER A 126 -8.29 -3.84 -10.36
C SER A 126 -7.91 -2.69 -9.44
N ASN A 127 -8.90 -2.11 -8.77
CA ASN A 127 -8.71 -1.07 -7.76
C ASN A 127 -8.14 -1.62 -6.44
N SER A 128 -8.17 -2.94 -6.23
CA SER A 128 -7.61 -3.56 -5.04
C SER A 128 -6.10 -3.76 -5.18
N CYS A 129 -5.32 -2.88 -4.55
CA CYS A 129 -3.85 -2.95 -4.57
C CYS A 129 -3.31 -4.27 -3.98
N VAL A 130 -4.01 -4.86 -3.00
CA VAL A 130 -3.65 -6.14 -2.38
C VAL A 130 -3.81 -7.29 -3.36
N GLU A 131 -4.89 -7.29 -4.15
CA GLU A 131 -5.11 -8.28 -5.18
C GLU A 131 -4.07 -8.16 -6.30
N VAL A 132 -3.80 -6.95 -6.76
CA VAL A 132 -2.75 -6.67 -7.77
C VAL A 132 -1.40 -7.17 -7.30
N PHE A 133 -1.04 -6.97 -6.02
CA PHE A 133 0.18 -7.51 -5.43
C PHE A 133 0.22 -9.05 -5.48
N ASN A 134 -0.88 -9.71 -5.13
CA ASN A 134 -0.94 -11.18 -5.09
C ASN A 134 -0.90 -11.82 -6.50
N VAL A 135 -1.44 -11.15 -7.51
CA VAL A 135 -1.54 -11.69 -8.89
C VAL A 135 -0.36 -11.27 -9.76
N LEU A 136 0.01 -9.97 -9.73
CA LEU A 136 0.99 -9.37 -10.64
C LEU A 136 2.31 -8.97 -9.96
N GLY A 137 2.37 -8.97 -8.62
CA GLY A 137 3.56 -8.69 -7.84
C GLY A 137 3.78 -7.22 -7.44
N ILE A 138 4.90 -6.96 -6.76
CA ILE A 138 5.16 -5.69 -6.06
C ILE A 138 5.29 -4.47 -6.98
N LYS A 139 5.88 -4.63 -8.17
CA LYS A 139 6.02 -3.51 -9.13
C LYS A 139 4.69 -3.10 -9.74
N ALA A 140 3.82 -4.05 -10.03
CA ALA A 140 2.45 -3.77 -10.47
C ALA A 140 1.66 -3.09 -9.35
N ALA A 141 1.81 -3.56 -8.10
CA ALA A 141 1.16 -2.94 -6.94
C ALA A 141 1.61 -1.49 -6.73
N ARG A 142 2.91 -1.17 -6.86
CA ARG A 142 3.43 0.21 -6.83
C ARG A 142 2.73 1.09 -7.89
N GLY A 143 2.59 0.58 -9.11
CA GLY A 143 1.91 1.27 -10.20
C GLY A 143 0.42 1.49 -9.92
N ALA A 144 -0.26 0.48 -9.35
CA ALA A 144 -1.65 0.58 -8.95
C ALA A 144 -1.86 1.63 -7.85
N ILE A 145 -1.05 1.61 -6.79
CA ILE A 145 -1.12 2.60 -5.71
C ILE A 145 -0.92 4.03 -6.24
N MET A 146 0.06 4.23 -7.12
CA MET A 146 0.28 5.53 -7.76
C MET A 146 -0.96 6.00 -8.53
N ARG A 147 -1.56 5.12 -9.34
CA ARG A 147 -2.73 5.44 -10.15
C ARG A 147 -3.96 5.76 -9.29
N GLU A 148 -4.21 4.98 -8.24
CA GLU A 148 -5.31 5.24 -7.31
C GLU A 148 -5.14 6.57 -6.56
N LEU A 149 -3.94 6.85 -6.06
CA LEU A 149 -3.64 8.12 -5.38
C LEU A 149 -3.81 9.31 -6.31
N GLN A 150 -3.31 9.21 -7.53
CA GLN A 150 -3.49 10.25 -8.55
C GLN A 150 -4.97 10.45 -8.87
N GLY A 151 -5.72 9.37 -9.10
CA GLY A 151 -7.14 9.44 -9.41
C GLY A 151 -7.97 10.16 -8.35
N VAL A 152 -7.67 9.94 -7.07
CA VAL A 152 -8.38 10.63 -5.96
C VAL A 152 -8.01 12.11 -5.89
N ILE A 153 -6.73 12.47 -6.06
CA ILE A 153 -6.26 13.86 -5.95
C ILE A 153 -6.73 14.69 -7.15
N GLU A 154 -6.64 14.13 -8.36
CA GLU A 154 -7.05 14.78 -9.60
C GLU A 154 -8.58 14.95 -9.67
N PHE A 155 -9.34 14.02 -9.07
CA PHE A 155 -10.81 14.14 -8.97
C PHE A 155 -11.24 15.40 -8.20
N ASP A 156 -10.48 15.81 -7.18
CA ASP A 156 -10.72 17.03 -6.41
C ASP A 156 -10.18 18.30 -7.12
N GLY A 157 -9.56 18.16 -8.30
CA GLY A 157 -8.94 19.26 -9.05
C GLY A 157 -7.63 19.78 -8.43
N SER A 158 -7.15 19.13 -7.38
CA SER A 158 -5.88 19.45 -6.73
C SER A 158 -4.70 18.85 -7.51
N TYR A 159 -3.55 19.52 -7.48
CA TYR A 159 -2.32 19.03 -8.12
C TYR A 159 -1.24 18.75 -7.09
N VAL A 160 -0.65 17.56 -7.18
CA VAL A 160 0.53 17.16 -6.40
C VAL A 160 1.62 16.72 -7.37
N ASN A 161 2.84 17.22 -7.17
CA ASN A 161 3.98 16.85 -8.01
C ASN A 161 4.26 15.33 -7.92
N TYR A 162 4.47 14.70 -9.07
CA TYR A 162 4.80 13.27 -9.21
C TYR A 162 5.88 12.79 -8.22
N ARG A 163 6.90 13.62 -7.94
CA ARG A 163 7.99 13.24 -7.03
C ARG A 163 7.51 12.90 -5.62
N HIS A 164 6.49 13.58 -5.10
CA HIS A 164 5.96 13.31 -3.76
C HIS A 164 5.18 11.99 -3.74
N LEU A 165 4.35 11.76 -4.75
CA LEU A 165 3.57 10.52 -4.89
C LEU A 165 4.48 9.31 -5.14
N ALA A 166 5.52 9.48 -5.95
CA ALA A 166 6.51 8.44 -6.25
C ALA A 166 7.24 8.01 -4.98
N LEU A 167 7.72 8.98 -4.19
CA LEU A 167 8.42 8.70 -2.95
C LEU A 167 7.51 7.98 -1.94
N LEU A 168 6.24 8.37 -1.84
CA LEU A 168 5.26 7.69 -1.01
C LEU A 168 5.04 6.23 -1.44
N CYS A 169 4.83 5.99 -2.75
CA CYS A 169 4.64 4.65 -3.30
C CYS A 169 5.88 3.77 -3.15
N ASP A 170 7.07 4.37 -3.24
CA ASP A 170 8.33 3.65 -3.00
C ASP A 170 8.46 3.28 -1.52
N LEU A 171 8.11 4.19 -0.60
CA LEU A 171 8.14 3.92 0.83
C LEU A 171 7.21 2.75 1.21
N THR A 172 6.02 2.66 0.60
CA THR A 172 5.08 1.56 0.85
C THR A 172 5.49 0.22 0.22
N THR A 173 6.38 0.21 -0.78
CA THR A 173 6.70 -1.00 -1.56
C THR A 173 8.17 -1.44 -1.53
N HIS A 174 9.08 -0.67 -0.93
CA HIS A 174 10.53 -0.93 -1.00
C HIS A 174 10.97 -2.25 -0.36
N ARG A 175 10.27 -2.73 0.67
CA ARG A 175 10.60 -3.98 1.38
C ARG A 175 10.17 -5.27 0.67
N GLY A 176 9.54 -5.17 -0.50
CA GLY A 176 9.02 -6.33 -1.24
C GLY A 176 7.65 -6.82 -0.74
N SER A 177 7.10 -6.21 0.31
CA SER A 177 5.72 -6.40 0.77
C SER A 177 5.00 -5.05 0.83
N LEU A 178 3.66 -5.09 0.80
CA LEU A 178 2.84 -3.88 0.96
C LEU A 178 2.82 -3.46 2.43
N MET A 179 3.50 -2.35 2.73
CA MET A 179 3.50 -1.77 4.07
C MET A 179 2.46 -0.65 4.18
N ALA A 180 1.50 -0.82 5.08
CA ALA A 180 0.53 0.22 5.39
C ALA A 180 1.16 1.34 6.21
N ILE A 181 0.87 2.60 5.90
CA ILE A 181 1.35 3.77 6.67
C ILE A 181 0.45 3.97 7.90
N THR A 182 0.56 3.05 8.83
CA THR A 182 -0.15 3.04 10.11
C THR A 182 0.83 2.66 11.22
N ARG A 183 0.45 2.83 12.49
CA ARG A 183 1.31 2.41 13.62
C ARG A 183 1.81 0.97 13.47
N HIS A 184 0.92 0.06 13.07
CA HIS A 184 1.21 -1.35 12.89
C HIS A 184 2.10 -1.67 11.69
N GLY A 185 2.12 -0.82 10.67
CA GLY A 185 2.96 -1.01 9.49
C GLY A 185 4.31 -0.33 9.61
N ILE A 186 4.38 0.81 10.30
CA ILE A 186 5.62 1.53 10.58
C ILE A 186 6.42 0.80 11.67
N ASN A 187 5.80 0.27 12.71
CA ASN A 187 6.51 -0.48 13.77
C ASN A 187 7.15 -1.79 13.24
N ARG A 188 6.67 -2.32 12.10
CA ARG A 188 7.30 -3.47 11.42
C ARG A 188 8.51 -3.09 10.58
N ALA A 189 8.71 -1.80 10.33
CA ALA A 189 9.97 -1.35 9.77
C ALA A 189 11.07 -1.44 10.82
N ASP A 190 12.32 -1.61 10.37
CA ASP A 190 13.55 -1.36 11.15
C ASP A 190 13.64 0.12 11.57
N THR A 191 12.59 0.62 12.21
CA THR A 191 12.51 1.92 12.85
C THR A 191 12.93 1.68 14.29
N ARG A 192 13.94 2.44 14.70
CA ARG A 192 14.59 2.24 15.99
C ARG A 192 13.73 2.74 17.13
N ALA A 193 14.01 2.24 18.32
CA ALA A 193 13.17 2.41 19.49
C ALA A 193 12.82 3.88 19.80
N LEU A 194 13.74 4.83 19.59
CA LEU A 194 13.52 6.26 19.86
C LEU A 194 12.80 7.01 18.73
N MET A 195 12.67 6.41 17.54
CA MET A 195 11.86 6.94 16.43
C MET A 195 10.37 6.57 16.58
N SER A 196 10.00 5.86 17.65
CA SER A 196 8.67 5.30 17.86
C SER A 196 7.58 6.37 18.01
N PHE A 197 6.66 6.39 17.06
CA PHE A 197 5.45 7.18 17.14
C PHE A 197 4.33 6.35 17.79
N LYS A 198 3.68 6.90 18.82
CA LYS A 198 2.48 6.40 19.53
C LYS A 198 2.61 5.23 20.52
N GLU A 199 3.50 4.25 20.34
CA GLU A 199 3.63 3.08 21.25
C GLU A 199 5.00 3.02 21.94
N THR A 200 5.34 4.03 22.75
CA THR A 200 6.71 4.19 23.28
C THR A 200 7.09 3.19 24.37
N VAL A 201 6.16 2.81 25.26
CA VAL A 201 6.49 1.97 26.43
C VAL A 201 6.84 0.54 26.00
N GLU A 202 6.02 -0.07 25.15
CA GLU A 202 6.23 -1.44 24.69
C GLU A 202 7.49 -1.56 23.85
N ILE A 203 7.72 -0.63 22.93
CA ILE A 203 8.90 -0.63 22.06
C ILE A 203 10.18 -0.44 22.88
N LEU A 204 10.19 0.46 23.87
CA LEU A 204 11.36 0.64 24.73
C LEU A 204 11.63 -0.60 25.60
N MET A 205 10.59 -1.29 26.06
CA MET A 205 10.74 -2.50 26.87
C MET A 205 11.30 -3.66 26.05
N GLU A 206 10.83 -3.83 24.81
CA GLU A 206 11.34 -4.83 23.86
C GLU A 206 12.80 -4.52 23.46
N ALA A 207 13.08 -3.26 23.09
CA ALA A 207 14.43 -2.82 22.72
C ALA A 207 15.42 -2.98 23.89
N ALA A 208 15.00 -2.69 25.13
CA ALA A 208 15.82 -2.90 26.32
C ALA A 208 16.10 -4.39 26.59
N ALA A 209 15.14 -5.28 26.29
CA ALA A 209 15.31 -6.72 26.44
C ALA A 209 16.30 -7.30 25.41
N VAL A 210 16.28 -6.79 24.18
CA VAL A 210 17.19 -7.21 23.10
C VAL A 210 18.56 -6.52 23.18
N GLY A 211 18.64 -5.37 23.84
CA GLY A 211 19.83 -4.52 23.84
C GLY A 211 20.05 -3.84 22.50
N GLU A 212 18.98 -3.36 21.87
CA GLU A 212 19.03 -2.68 20.57
C GLU A 212 19.90 -1.42 20.66
N LYS A 213 20.86 -1.29 19.74
CA LYS A 213 21.71 -0.11 19.64
C LYS A 213 21.10 0.86 18.64
N ASP A 214 20.81 2.06 19.13
CA ASP A 214 20.33 3.15 18.29
C ASP A 214 21.52 3.91 17.65
N ASP A 215 21.43 4.22 16.36
CA ASP A 215 22.34 5.18 15.71
C ASP A 215 21.56 6.41 15.26
N ARG A 216 22.21 7.56 15.46
CA ARG A 216 21.74 8.93 15.34
C ARG A 216 20.85 9.21 14.13
N HIS A 217 19.54 9.02 14.27
CA HIS A 217 18.55 9.54 13.32
C HIS A 217 18.09 10.96 13.68
N VAL A 218 17.29 11.57 12.79
CA VAL A 218 16.81 12.95 12.96
C VAL A 218 16.02 13.13 14.25
N ALA A 219 15.08 12.23 14.59
CA ALA A 219 14.24 12.43 15.79
C ALA A 219 15.02 12.24 17.09
N GLU A 220 15.88 11.21 17.17
CA GLU A 220 16.75 10.97 18.32
C GLU A 220 17.65 12.17 18.63
N ASN A 221 18.33 12.72 17.62
CA ASN A 221 19.20 13.87 17.82
C ASN A 221 18.42 15.08 18.32
N VAL A 222 17.20 15.29 17.82
CA VAL A 222 16.30 16.35 18.32
C VAL A 222 15.92 16.10 19.78
N MET A 223 15.62 14.86 20.17
CA MET A 223 15.30 14.52 21.57
C MET A 223 16.47 14.80 22.52
N PHE A 224 17.71 14.54 22.10
CA PHE A 224 18.91 14.78 22.89
C PHE A 224 19.50 16.20 22.73
N GLY A 225 18.88 17.07 21.93
CA GLY A 225 19.38 18.42 21.66
C GLY A 225 20.70 18.46 20.90
N GLN A 226 21.02 17.40 20.14
CA GLN A 226 22.20 17.31 19.28
C GLN A 226 21.89 17.79 17.86
N MET A 227 22.93 18.19 17.12
CA MET A 227 22.77 18.55 15.70
C MET A 227 22.35 17.34 14.88
N ALA A 228 21.16 17.38 14.26
CA ALA A 228 20.66 16.30 13.43
C ALA A 228 21.38 16.26 12.07
N PRO A 229 21.70 15.07 11.51
CA PRO A 229 22.36 14.91 10.22
C PRO A 229 21.38 15.11 9.07
N THR A 230 20.78 16.29 8.98
CA THR A 230 19.88 16.71 7.90
C THR A 230 20.12 18.16 7.52
N GLY A 231 19.88 18.52 6.26
CA GLY A 231 20.17 19.86 5.75
C GLY A 231 21.66 20.21 5.82
N THR A 232 22.04 21.05 6.78
CA THR A 232 23.44 21.48 7.01
C THR A 232 24.23 20.57 7.95
N GLY A 233 23.56 19.71 8.73
CA GLY A 233 24.22 18.79 9.65
C GLY A 233 24.87 17.50 9.09
N PRO A 234 24.66 17.06 7.83
CA PRO A 234 25.31 15.86 7.31
C PRO A 234 26.82 16.01 7.02
N PHE A 235 27.35 17.23 7.02
CA PHE A 235 28.76 17.50 6.79
C PHE A 235 29.38 18.20 7.99
N GLU A 236 30.66 17.95 8.21
CA GLU A 236 31.45 18.66 9.20
C GLU A 236 32.36 19.66 8.48
N VAL A 237 32.62 20.78 9.14
CA VAL A 237 33.53 21.81 8.65
C VAL A 237 34.82 21.67 9.43
N ALA A 238 35.91 21.42 8.72
CA ALA A 238 37.26 21.44 9.28
C ALA A 238 37.98 22.71 8.84
N LEU A 239 38.82 23.25 9.71
CA LEU A 239 39.65 24.41 9.39
C LEU A 239 40.90 23.95 8.65
N ASP A 240 41.14 24.56 7.48
CA ASP A 240 42.38 24.39 6.74
C ASP A 240 43.47 25.29 7.34
N ILE A 241 44.45 24.68 7.99
CA ILE A 241 45.54 25.37 8.68
C ILE A 241 46.53 25.97 7.68
N ASP A 242 46.68 25.37 6.50
CA ASP A 242 47.64 25.86 5.51
C ASP A 242 47.11 27.11 4.83
N MET A 243 45.82 27.13 4.48
CA MET A 243 45.17 28.35 3.99
C MET A 243 45.13 29.47 5.06
N LEU A 244 45.05 29.11 6.34
CA LEU A 244 45.04 30.09 7.43
C LEU A 244 46.38 30.84 7.58
N LYS A 245 47.53 30.22 7.24
CA LYS A 245 48.85 30.88 7.34
C LYS A 245 48.99 32.04 6.35
N ASP A 246 48.37 31.89 5.18
CA ASP A 246 48.37 32.89 4.11
C ASP A 246 47.25 33.93 4.29
N ALA A 247 46.44 33.80 5.34
CA ALA A 247 45.38 34.75 5.64
C ALA A 247 45.98 36.09 6.08
N ILE A 248 45.84 37.11 5.23
CA ILE A 248 46.24 38.48 5.54
C ILE A 248 45.28 39.01 6.60
N VAL A 249 45.76 39.14 7.84
CA VAL A 249 45.03 39.81 8.92
C VAL A 249 45.19 41.31 8.72
N ASP A 250 44.20 41.93 8.09
CA ASP A 250 44.19 43.38 7.92
C ASP A 250 43.80 44.04 9.25
N HIS A 251 44.81 44.51 9.99
CA HIS A 251 44.66 45.12 11.32
C HIS A 251 43.91 46.47 11.29
N CYS A 252 43.54 47.02 10.12
CA CYS A 252 42.73 48.23 9.97
C CYS A 252 41.22 47.95 9.90
N LEU A 253 40.79 46.70 9.63
CA LEU A 253 39.38 46.31 9.56
C LEU A 253 38.56 46.44 10.86
N PRO A 254 39.07 46.21 12.09
CA PRO A 254 38.23 46.28 13.29
C PRO A 254 37.68 47.68 13.54
N VAL A 255 38.41 48.73 13.17
CA VAL A 255 37.96 50.12 13.31
C VAL A 255 36.96 50.48 12.22
N GLN A 256 37.19 50.05 10.98
CA GLN A 256 36.29 50.32 9.85
C GLN A 256 34.97 49.57 9.96
N SER A 257 34.99 48.31 10.43
CA SER A 257 33.77 47.51 10.59
C SER A 257 32.95 47.94 11.81
N MET A 258 33.58 48.42 12.90
CA MET A 258 32.87 49.07 14.02
C MET A 258 32.26 50.42 13.62
N LEU A 259 32.98 51.24 12.83
CA LEU A 259 32.44 52.51 12.33
C LEU A 259 31.29 52.28 11.35
N ALA A 260 31.40 51.29 10.46
CA ALA A 260 30.35 50.96 9.49
C ALA A 260 29.08 50.43 10.17
N ALA A 261 29.20 49.64 11.24
CA ALA A 261 28.06 49.15 12.03
C ALA A 261 27.32 50.28 12.78
N GLN A 262 28.00 51.37 13.15
CA GLN A 262 27.37 52.54 13.78
C GLN A 262 26.70 53.49 12.77
N VAL A 263 27.17 53.55 11.53
CA VAL A 263 26.68 54.50 10.53
C VAL A 263 25.41 54.01 9.82
N ASP A 264 25.24 52.70 9.64
CA ASP A 264 24.20 52.18 8.74
C ASP A 264 23.01 51.46 9.42
N GLY A 265 22.87 51.54 10.75
CA GLY A 265 21.70 51.00 11.48
C GLY A 265 21.37 49.52 11.24
N GLY A 266 22.25 48.80 10.53
CA GLY A 266 22.06 47.43 10.10
C GLY A 266 22.56 46.49 11.16
N MET A 267 21.64 45.87 11.90
CA MET A 267 21.98 44.74 12.76
C MET A 267 22.44 43.57 11.90
N THR A 268 23.75 43.42 11.74
CA THR A 268 24.36 42.15 11.34
C THR A 268 24.16 41.13 12.46
N PRO A 269 23.42 40.02 12.24
CA PRO A 269 23.20 39.00 13.25
C PRO A 269 24.46 38.13 13.34
N GLY A 270 25.48 38.60 14.05
CA GLY A 270 26.76 37.88 14.17
C GLY A 270 27.48 38.04 15.49
N GLN A 271 26.98 38.87 16.42
CA GLN A 271 27.69 39.15 17.68
C GLN A 271 26.81 39.12 18.94
N VAL A 272 25.62 38.53 18.85
CA VAL A 272 24.83 38.21 20.05
C VAL A 272 24.96 36.70 20.26
N ALA A 273 25.71 36.30 21.29
CA ALA A 273 25.80 34.92 21.74
C ALA A 273 24.38 34.38 22.01
N MET A 274 23.86 33.57 21.09
CA MET A 274 22.54 32.92 21.19
C MET A 274 22.65 31.39 21.20
N THR A 275 23.81 30.86 21.60
CA THR A 275 23.97 29.44 21.91
C THR A 275 24.65 29.29 23.27
N PRO A 276 24.04 28.59 24.24
CA PRO A 276 24.53 28.49 25.61
C PRO A 276 25.76 27.59 25.78
N TYR A 277 26.41 27.18 24.70
CA TYR A 277 27.47 26.17 24.72
C TYR A 277 28.89 26.73 24.75
N ASP A 278 29.08 28.05 24.66
CA ASP A 278 30.40 28.63 24.38
C ASP A 278 31.02 29.38 25.58
N SER A 279 30.84 28.84 26.78
CA SER A 279 31.42 29.42 28.00
C SER A 279 31.80 28.39 29.07
N ASN A 280 32.54 27.35 28.69
CA ASN A 280 33.63 26.75 29.51
C ASN A 280 34.04 25.39 28.94
N THR A 281 35.18 25.32 28.26
CA THR A 281 36.06 24.14 28.39
C THR A 281 37.51 24.58 28.19
N SER A 282 38.24 24.71 29.30
CA SER A 282 39.68 24.86 29.32
C SER A 282 40.36 23.54 28.95
N GLY A 283 41.48 23.63 28.24
CA GLY A 283 42.16 22.52 27.59
C GLY A 283 42.53 21.33 28.50
N GLY A 284 42.43 20.14 27.90
CA GLY A 284 42.95 18.89 28.43
C GLY A 284 43.12 17.90 27.27
N ILE A 285 44.27 17.96 26.61
CA ILE A 285 44.69 16.96 25.62
C ILE A 285 44.89 15.63 26.37
N SER A 286 44.02 14.65 26.13
CA SER A 286 44.27 13.25 26.48
C SER A 286 44.41 12.44 25.20
N MET A 287 45.64 12.06 24.87
CA MET A 287 45.92 11.06 23.85
C MET A 287 45.51 9.68 24.37
N HIS A 288 44.62 8.97 23.67
CA HIS A 288 44.43 7.51 23.51
C HIS A 288 43.00 7.34 22.94
N SER A 289 42.68 6.62 21.87
CA SER A 289 43.11 5.30 21.39
C SER A 289 42.71 5.11 19.90
N LYS A 290 43.37 4.16 19.23
CA LYS A 290 43.34 3.89 17.77
C LYS A 290 41.94 3.57 17.20
N PRO A 291 41.64 3.93 15.94
CA PRO A 291 40.49 3.37 15.22
C PRO A 291 40.89 2.03 14.58
N THR A 292 40.22 0.96 15.02
CA THR A 292 40.27 -0.34 14.35
C THR A 292 39.46 -0.24 13.06
N ARG A 293 40.16 -0.17 11.91
CA ARG A 293 39.54 -0.43 10.60
C ARG A 293 38.98 -1.86 10.60
N ARG A 294 37.70 -2.02 10.29
CA ARG A 294 37.18 -3.27 9.75
C ARG A 294 36.60 -2.99 8.36
N TYR A 295 36.98 -3.90 7.47
CA TYR A 295 36.35 -4.16 6.18
C TYR A 295 34.88 -4.53 6.36
#